data_AF-A0A2H5YL79-F1
#
_entry.id   AF-A0A2H5YL79-F1
#
_cell.length_a   1.000
_cell.length_b   1.000
_cell.length_c   1.000
_cell.angle_alpha   90.00
_cell.angle_beta   90.00
_cell.angle_gamma   90.00
#
_symmetry.space_group_name_H-M   'P 1'
#
loop_
_entity.id
_entity.type
_entity.pdbx_description
1 polymer ?
#
loop_
_entity_poly.entity_id
_entity_poly.type
_entity_poly.pdbx_seq_one_letter_code
_entity_poly.pdbx_strand_id
1 'polypeptide(L)'
;MPARRRQRRKELSNFYADALSEAERLELPQAATVEGLDHEIAVLRVRLKAALQQNPQDLALLAKGVDMLVKAVAARYRLSPKARRDLADNLASLIESLGTLLEGKDDGPP
;
A
#
# COMPACT_ATOMS: atom_id res chain seq x y z
N MET A 1 -31.85 4.82 1.99
CA MET A 1 -30.74 4.41 2.88
C MET A 1 -29.33 4.97 2.51
N PRO A 2 -29.11 6.20 1.99
CA PRO A 2 -27.75 6.69 1.67
C PRO A 2 -27.04 7.47 2.80
N ALA A 3 -27.79 8.15 3.68
CA ALA A 3 -27.21 9.06 4.69
C ALA A 3 -26.31 8.35 5.72
N ARG A 4 -26.75 7.19 6.23
CA ARG A 4 -26.00 6.38 7.20
C ARG A 4 -24.67 5.83 6.65
N ARG A 5 -24.57 5.57 5.35
CA ARG A 5 -23.34 5.04 4.72
C ARG A 5 -22.30 6.14 4.56
N ARG A 6 -22.75 7.36 4.22
CA ARG A 6 -21.88 8.54 4.06
C ARG A 6 -21.33 9.03 5.40
N GLN A 7 -22.12 8.97 6.47
CA GLN A 7 -21.71 9.36 7.82
C GLN A 7 -20.68 8.39 8.42
N ARG A 8 -20.92 7.07 8.30
CA ARG A 8 -19.92 6.05 8.73
C ARG A 8 -18.59 6.15 7.98
N ARG A 9 -18.63 6.45 6.67
CA ARG A 9 -17.40 6.66 5.88
C ARG A 9 -16.61 7.87 6.36
N LYS A 10 -17.30 8.94 6.80
CA LYS A 10 -16.67 10.14 7.36
C LYS A 10 -16.06 9.86 8.74
N GLU A 11 -16.73 9.06 9.57
CA GLU A 11 -16.21 8.65 10.89
C GLU A 11 -14.98 7.73 10.76
N LEU A 12 -15.02 6.73 9.87
CA LEU A 12 -13.85 5.87 9.59
C LEU A 12 -12.69 6.67 8.99
N SER A 13 -13.01 7.62 8.12
CA SER A 13 -12.00 8.54 7.56
C SER A 13 -11.31 9.38 8.63
N ASN A 14 -12.04 9.79 9.66
CA ASN A 14 -11.47 10.56 10.75
C ASN A 14 -10.63 9.68 11.69
N PHE A 15 -11.03 8.42 11.92
CA PHE A 15 -10.32 7.50 12.82
C PHE A 15 -8.87 7.23 12.39
N TYR A 16 -8.63 7.03 11.10
CA TYR A 16 -7.27 6.76 10.60
C TYR A 16 -6.46 8.02 10.32
N ALA A 17 -7.12 9.17 10.09
CA ALA A 17 -6.44 10.44 9.89
C ALA A 17 -5.57 10.81 11.11
N ASP A 18 -6.03 10.50 12.32
CA ASP A 18 -5.29 10.81 13.56
C ASP A 18 -3.94 10.10 13.67
N ALA A 19 -3.78 8.94 13.01
CA ALA A 19 -2.55 8.15 13.01
C ALA A 19 -1.61 8.44 11.82
N LEU A 20 -1.94 9.44 10.99
CA LEU A 20 -1.17 9.88 9.83
C LEU A 20 -0.60 11.27 10.06
N SER A 21 0.61 11.51 9.56
CA SER A 21 1.22 12.84 9.44
C SER A 21 0.43 13.72 8.47
N GLU A 22 0.72 15.03 8.48
CA GLU A 22 0.01 16.00 7.64
C GLU A 22 0.16 15.71 6.13
N ALA A 23 1.36 15.33 5.68
CA ALA A 23 1.61 14.94 4.29
C ALA A 23 0.82 13.67 3.92
N GLU A 24 0.78 12.69 4.82
CA GLU A 24 0.06 11.43 4.62
C GLU A 24 -1.46 11.62 4.55
N ARG A 25 -2.02 12.57 5.33
CA ARG A 25 -3.45 12.92 5.28
C ARG A 25 -3.87 13.53 3.94
N LEU A 26 -2.97 14.23 3.26
CA LEU A 26 -3.23 14.82 1.94
C LEU A 26 -3.34 13.76 0.83
N GLU A 27 -2.64 12.63 0.97
CA GLU A 27 -2.65 11.53 0.00
C GLU A 27 -3.84 10.58 0.19
N LEU A 28 -4.40 10.55 1.41
CA LEU A 28 -5.48 9.64 1.81
C LEU A 28 -6.72 9.68 0.89
N PRO A 29 -7.25 10.84 0.46
CA PRO A 29 -8.43 10.88 -0.42
C PRO A 29 -8.20 10.24 -1.78
N GLN A 30 -7.01 10.40 -2.37
CA GLN A 30 -6.66 9.79 -3.66
C GLN A 30 -6.50 8.27 -3.52
N ALA A 31 -5.97 7.81 -2.39
CA ALA A 31 -5.76 6.39 -2.13
C ALA A 31 -7.07 5.64 -1.80
N ALA A 32 -8.14 6.33 -1.36
CA ALA A 32 -9.42 5.77 -0.91
C ALA A 32 -10.50 5.55 -1.99
N THR A 33 -10.11 5.36 -3.25
CA THR A 33 -10.99 5.34 -4.44
C THR A 33 -11.73 4.03 -4.71
N VAL A 34 -11.52 3.00 -3.90
CA VAL A 34 -12.23 1.71 -3.97
C VAL A 34 -13.49 1.80 -3.05
N GLU A 35 -14.44 0.84 -2.97
CA GLU A 35 -15.64 0.93 -2.06
C GLU A 35 -15.89 -0.18 -0.96
N GLY A 36 -15.18 -0.24 0.17
CA GLY A 36 -15.09 -1.26 1.23
C GLY A 36 -13.81 -1.10 2.07
N LEU A 37 -12.88 -2.08 2.08
CA LEU A 37 -11.52 -2.04 2.69
C LEU A 37 -10.59 -0.92 2.14
N ASP A 38 -11.14 0.12 1.53
CA ASP A 38 -10.37 1.11 0.77
C ASP A 38 -9.64 2.06 1.68
N HIS A 39 -10.20 2.29 2.87
CA HIS A 39 -9.54 3.15 3.84
C HIS A 39 -8.31 2.45 4.41
N GLU A 40 -8.41 1.16 4.71
CA GLU A 40 -7.31 0.33 5.18
C GLU A 40 -6.25 0.16 4.08
N ILE A 41 -6.67 -0.08 2.82
CA ILE A 41 -5.77 -0.11 1.66
C ILE A 41 -5.09 1.25 1.48
N ALA A 42 -5.83 2.36 1.61
CA ALA A 42 -5.30 3.70 1.45
C ALA A 42 -4.24 4.03 2.51
N VAL A 43 -4.56 3.79 3.78
CA VAL A 43 -3.64 3.97 4.91
C VAL A 43 -2.38 3.12 4.71
N LEU A 44 -2.53 1.87 4.30
CA LEU A 44 -1.40 0.97 4.09
C LEU A 44 -0.51 1.41 2.94
N ARG A 45 -1.07 1.90 1.83
CA ARG A 45 -0.30 2.48 0.71
C ARG A 45 0.50 3.70 1.15
N VAL A 46 -0.12 4.60 1.91
CA VAL A 46 0.52 5.81 2.41
C VAL A 46 1.68 5.47 3.36
N ARG A 47 1.46 4.55 4.31
CA ARG A 47 2.52 4.11 5.23
C ARG A 47 3.65 3.36 4.55
N LEU A 48 3.35 2.53 3.55
CA LEU A 48 4.38 1.83 2.79
C LEU A 48 5.26 2.81 2.01
N LYS A 49 4.66 3.87 1.44
CA LYS A 49 5.38 4.95 0.78
C LYS A 49 6.27 5.72 1.76
N ALA A 50 5.76 6.05 2.95
CA ALA A 50 6.55 6.70 4.00
C ALA A 50 7.72 5.81 4.45
N ALA A 51 7.49 4.51 4.64
CA ALA A 51 8.54 3.55 5.00
C ALA A 51 9.64 3.47 3.92
N LEU A 52 9.26 3.45 2.63
CA LEU A 52 10.20 3.50 1.50
C LEU A 52 11.05 4.78 1.51
N GLN A 53 10.47 5.92 1.86
CA GLN A 53 11.19 7.20 1.91
C GLN A 53 12.11 7.31 3.13
N GLN A 54 11.69 6.79 4.27
CA GLN A 54 12.41 6.91 5.54
C GLN A 54 13.54 5.89 5.66
N ASN A 55 13.27 4.63 5.32
CA ASN A 55 14.21 3.52 5.49
C ASN A 55 14.11 2.54 4.30
N PRO A 56 14.58 2.91 3.10
CA PRO A 56 14.49 2.06 1.91
C PRO A 56 15.27 0.74 2.04
N GLN A 57 16.24 0.68 2.96
CA GLN A 57 17.09 -0.49 3.20
C GLN A 57 16.41 -1.56 4.06
N ASP A 58 15.30 -1.24 4.74
CA ASP A 58 14.56 -2.21 5.57
C ASP A 58 13.64 -3.07 4.68
N LEU A 59 14.26 -3.90 3.85
CA LEU A 59 13.58 -4.76 2.88
C LEU A 59 12.59 -5.72 3.55
N ALA A 60 12.83 -6.14 4.79
CA ALA A 60 11.94 -7.01 5.55
C ALA A 60 10.63 -6.30 5.91
N LEU A 61 10.71 -5.05 6.39
CA LEU A 61 9.53 -4.23 6.67
C LEU A 61 8.74 -3.94 5.38
N LEU A 62 9.44 -3.59 4.30
CA LEU A 62 8.83 -3.31 3.01
C LEU A 62 8.12 -4.54 2.44
N ALA A 63 8.78 -5.70 2.42
CA ALA A 63 8.18 -6.95 1.95
C ALA A 63 6.93 -7.32 2.75
N LYS A 64 6.96 -7.16 4.08
CA LYS A 64 5.80 -7.41 4.95
C LYS A 64 4.65 -6.44 4.67
N GLY A 65 4.95 -5.16 4.47
CA GLY A 65 3.93 -4.15 4.13
C GLY A 65 3.29 -4.41 2.76
N VAL A 66 4.10 -4.83 1.78
CA VAL A 66 3.67 -5.24 0.45
C VAL A 66 2.75 -6.47 0.51
N ASP A 67 3.12 -7.53 1.24
CA ASP A 67 2.28 -8.73 1.44
C ASP A 67 0.92 -8.38 2.08
N MET A 68 0.93 -7.50 3.08
CA MET A 68 -0.30 -7.03 3.72
C MET A 68 -1.21 -6.28 2.73
N LEU A 69 -0.63 -5.49 1.83
CA LEU A 69 -1.36 -4.73 0.82
C LEU A 69 -2.00 -5.66 -0.21
N VAL A 70 -1.26 -6.68 -0.66
CA VAL A 70 -1.79 -7.73 -1.56
C VAL A 70 -2.99 -8.43 -0.94
N LYS A 71 -2.89 -8.83 0.35
CA LYS A 71 -3.98 -9.51 1.05
C LYS A 71 -5.22 -8.62 1.18
N ALA A 72 -5.03 -7.34 1.52
CA ALA A 72 -6.13 -6.37 1.63
C ALA A 72 -6.84 -6.14 0.28
N VAL A 73 -6.07 -5.94 -0.80
CA VAL A 73 -6.60 -5.80 -2.17
C VAL A 73 -7.31 -7.08 -2.60
N ALA A 74 -6.70 -8.24 -2.38
CA ALA A 74 -7.30 -9.52 -2.74
C ALA A 74 -8.62 -9.79 -2.02
N ALA A 75 -8.71 -9.44 -0.73
CA ALA A 75 -9.94 -9.52 0.04
C ALA A 75 -11.00 -8.53 -0.46
N ARG A 76 -10.60 -7.28 -0.71
CA ARG A 76 -11.48 -6.20 -1.17
C ARG A 76 -12.19 -6.54 -2.47
N TYR A 77 -11.43 -7.03 -3.45
CA TYR A 77 -11.93 -7.34 -4.79
C TYR A 77 -12.41 -8.79 -4.93
N ARG A 78 -12.40 -9.57 -3.83
CA ARG A 78 -12.75 -11.00 -3.83
C ARG A 78 -12.04 -11.75 -4.95
N LEU A 79 -10.74 -11.47 -5.12
CA LEU A 79 -9.94 -12.01 -6.23
C LEU A 79 -10.01 -13.54 -6.21
N SER A 80 -10.15 -14.13 -7.40
CA SER A 80 -10.04 -15.57 -7.56
C SER A 80 -8.64 -16.04 -7.12
N PRO A 81 -8.48 -17.33 -6.75
CA PRO A 81 -7.16 -17.86 -6.40
C PRO A 81 -6.11 -17.64 -7.49
N LYS A 82 -6.53 -17.68 -8.77
CA LYS A 82 -5.66 -17.34 -9.90
C LYS A 82 -5.26 -15.87 -9.91
N ALA A 83 -6.22 -14.94 -9.84
CA ALA A 83 -5.91 -13.50 -9.82
C ALA A 83 -5.05 -13.09 -8.62
N ARG A 84 -5.21 -13.76 -7.48
CA ARG A 84 -4.36 -13.54 -6.30
C ARG A 84 -2.91 -14.01 -6.52
N ARG A 85 -2.70 -15.16 -7.17
CA ARG A 85 -1.37 -15.65 -7.56
C ARG A 85 -0.73 -14.74 -8.59
N ASP A 86 -1.46 -14.42 -9.66
CA ASP A 86 -0.99 -13.51 -10.71
C ASP A 86 -0.57 -12.14 -10.10
N LEU A 87 -1.30 -11.61 -9.10
CA LEU A 87 -0.92 -10.39 -8.38
C LEU A 87 0.36 -10.56 -7.56
N ALA A 88 0.54 -11.68 -6.85
CA ALA A 88 1.73 -11.95 -6.06
C ALA A 88 2.98 -12.11 -6.94
N ASP A 89 2.85 -12.84 -8.05
CA ASP A 89 3.95 -13.13 -8.99
C ASP A 89 4.46 -11.84 -9.66
N ASN A 90 3.54 -10.97 -10.12
CA ASN A 90 3.90 -9.67 -10.69
C ASN A 90 4.65 -8.80 -9.66
N LEU A 91 4.27 -8.89 -8.40
CA LEU A 91 4.88 -8.10 -7.33
C LEU A 91 6.27 -8.63 -6.95
N ALA A 92 6.44 -9.94 -6.93
CA ALA A 92 7.75 -10.58 -6.75
C ALA A 92 8.72 -10.18 -7.87
N SER A 93 8.27 -10.22 -9.12
CA SER A 93 9.08 -9.79 -10.28
C SER A 93 9.47 -8.31 -10.20
N LEU A 94 8.57 -7.44 -9.72
CA LEU A 94 8.90 -6.03 -9.49
C LEU A 94 9.94 -5.85 -8.37
N ILE A 95 9.86 -6.63 -7.29
CA ILE A 95 10.84 -6.59 -6.19
C ILE A 95 12.22 -7.06 -6.69
N GLU A 96 12.28 -8.15 -7.46
CA GLU A 96 13.54 -8.61 -8.10
C GLU A 96 14.12 -7.56 -9.04
N SER A 97 13.26 -6.90 -9.84
CA SER A 97 13.68 -5.80 -10.73
C SER A 97 14.19 -4.58 -9.95
N LEU A 98 13.63 -4.28 -8.78
CA LEU A 98 14.12 -3.22 -7.91
C LEU A 98 15.43 -3.60 -7.21
N GLY A 99 15.59 -4.86 -6.78
CA GLY A 99 16.83 -5.36 -6.19
C GLY A 99 18.00 -5.25 -7.15
N THR A 100 17.82 -5.71 -8.39
CA THR A 100 18.82 -5.58 -9.47
C THR A 100 19.15 -4.13 -9.81
N LEU A 101 18.16 -3.23 -9.78
CA LEU A 101 18.37 -1.79 -10.00
C LEU A 101 19.15 -1.11 -8.86
N LEU A 102 18.95 -1.56 -7.61
CA LEU A 102 19.65 -1.04 -6.44
C LEU A 102 21.07 -1.60 -6.33
N GLU A 103 21.30 -2.85 -6.73
CA GLU A 103 22.63 -3.48 -6.79
C GLU A 103 23.51 -2.90 -7.91
N GLY A 104 22.92 -2.45 -9.03
CA GLY A 104 23.64 -1.86 -10.17
C GLY A 104 24.18 -0.44 -9.96
N LYS A 105 24.22 0.09 -8.73
CA LYS A 105 24.68 1.46 -8.42
C LYS A 105 25.94 1.48 -7.55
N ASP A 106 26.90 0.58 -7.77
CA ASP A 106 28.24 0.65 -7.16
C ASP A 106 29.42 0.54 -8.16
N ASP A 107 29.17 0.47 -9.47
CA ASP A 107 30.24 0.40 -10.47
C ASP A 107 30.52 1.77 -11.13
N GLY A 108 31.04 2.72 -10.35
CA GLY A 108 31.69 3.92 -10.89
C GLY A 108 33.17 3.66 -11.22
N PRO A 109 33.72 4.16 -12.35
CA PRO A 109 35.09 3.82 -12.75
C PRO A 109 36.16 4.41 -11.78
N PRO A 110 37.35 3.80 -11.70
CA PRO A 110 38.41 4.11 -10.72
C PRO A 110 39.03 5.50 -10.88
#